data_AF-A0A429ER67-F1
#
_entry.id   AF-A0A429ER67-F1
#
_cell.length_a   1.000
_cell.length_b   1.000
_cell.length_c   1.000
_cell.angle_alpha   90.00
_cell.angle_beta   90.00
_cell.angle_gamma   90.00
#
_symmetry.space_group_name_H-M   'P 1'
#
loop_
_entity.id
_entity.type
_entity.pdbx_description
1 polymer ?
#
loop_
_entity_poly.entity_id
_entity_poly.type
_entity_poly.pdbx_seq_one_letter_code
_entity_poly.pdbx_strand_id
1 'polypeptide(L)' 'MESGRYEQRLAYDLDALPGLQLSYAYTAPARLGARLPAFVEAAGAARLDAAPSGRGERVTTPEVILARRPAPSRTA' A
#
# COMPACT_ATOMS: atom_id res chain seq x y z
N MET A 1 -23.56 13.90 -0.72
CA MET A 1 -22.34 13.07 -0.78
C MET A 1 -21.19 14.00 -0.50
N GLU A 2 -20.35 13.65 0.46
CA GLU A 2 -19.19 14.46 0.85
C GLU A 2 -17.93 13.64 0.57
N SER A 3 -16.86 14.30 0.14
CA SER A 3 -15.59 13.64 -0.14
C SER A 3 -14.44 14.41 0.50
N GLY A 4 -13.49 13.68 1.09
CA GLY A 4 -12.27 14.25 1.67
C GLY A 4 -11.04 13.50 1.18
N ARG A 5 -9.93 14.22 1.01
CA ARG A 5 -8.61 13.64 0.78
C ARG A 5 -7.77 13.80 2.04
N TYR A 6 -7.16 12.72 2.46
CA TYR A 6 -6.25 12.72 3.61
C TYR A 6 -4.87 12.25 3.15
N GLU A 7 -3.87 12.51 3.96
CA GLU A 7 -2.52 12.02 3.72
C GLU A 7 -2.01 11.31 4.97
N GLN A 8 -1.44 10.13 4.77
CA GLN A 8 -0.74 9.37 5.80
C GLN A 8 0.68 9.11 5.35
N ARG A 9 1.65 9.47 6.19
CA ARG A 9 3.08 9.22 5.96
C ARG A 9 3.58 8.16 6.93
N LEU A 10 4.29 7.18 6.41
CA LEU A 10 4.93 6.13 7.20
C LEU A 10 6.37 5.94 6.74
N ALA A 11 7.31 6.02 7.67
CA ALA A 11 8.71 5.72 7.41
C ALA A 11 8.93 4.19 7.38
N TYR A 12 9.78 3.75 6.46
CA TYR A 12 10.20 2.36 6.32
C TYR A 12 11.72 2.31 6.17
N ASP A 13 12.31 1.26 6.73
CA ASP A 13 13.67 0.83 6.44
C ASP A 13 13.68 -0.19 5.30
N LEU A 14 14.89 -0.63 4.91
CA LEU A 14 15.08 -1.62 3.85
C LEU A 14 14.39 -2.94 4.16
N ASP A 15 14.41 -3.37 5.42
CA ASP A 15 13.94 -4.69 5.83
C ASP A 15 12.41 -4.78 5.82
N ALA A 16 11.72 -3.67 6.09
CA ALA A 16 10.26 -3.63 6.10
C ALA A 16 9.63 -3.46 4.70
N LEU A 17 10.41 -3.04 3.69
CA LEU A 17 9.91 -2.77 2.34
C LEU A 17 9.49 -4.01 1.54
N PRO A 18 10.23 -5.14 1.56
CA PRO A 18 9.77 -6.37 0.93
C PRO A 18 8.42 -6.83 1.50
N GLY A 19 8.26 -6.78 2.83
CA GLY A 19 6.98 -7.11 3.48
C GLY A 19 5.83 -6.22 2.98
N LEU A 20 6.07 -4.92 2.82
CA LEU A 20 5.11 -4.01 2.21
C LEU A 20 4.78 -4.41 0.76
N GLN A 21 5.77 -4.65 -0.08
CA GLN A 21 5.55 -5.02 -1.48
C GLN A 21 4.76 -6.34 -1.59
N LEU A 22 5.06 -7.32 -0.74
CA LEU A 22 4.37 -8.62 -0.72
C LEU A 22 2.93 -8.54 -0.19
N SER A 23 2.53 -7.42 0.43
CA SER A 23 1.14 -7.19 0.84
C SER A 23 0.21 -6.81 -0.32
N TYR A 24 0.78 -6.40 -1.47
CA TYR A 24 -0.01 -6.04 -2.64
C TYR A 24 -0.49 -7.26 -3.41
N ALA A 25 -1.72 -7.21 -3.91
CA ALA A 25 -2.38 -8.35 -4.57
C ALA A 25 -1.64 -8.89 -5.80
N TYR A 26 -0.80 -8.08 -6.47
CA TYR A 26 -0.06 -8.45 -7.68
C TYR A 26 1.33 -9.04 -7.38
N THR A 27 1.87 -8.82 -6.18
CA THR A 27 3.15 -9.33 -5.69
C THR A 27 2.97 -10.26 -4.49
N ALA A 28 1.74 -10.70 -4.22
CA ALA A 28 1.44 -11.63 -3.15
C ALA A 28 2.28 -12.91 -3.29
N PRO A 29 2.81 -13.48 -2.19
CA PRO A 29 3.69 -14.66 -2.23
C PRO A 29 3.12 -15.83 -3.04
N ALA A 30 1.81 -16.07 -2.94
CA ALA A 30 1.13 -17.13 -3.69
C ALA A 30 1.22 -16.97 -5.22
N ARG A 31 1.35 -15.74 -5.73
CA ARG A 31 1.53 -15.46 -7.17
C ARG A 31 2.98 -15.57 -7.62
N LEU A 32 3.92 -15.28 -6.72
CA LEU A 32 5.35 -15.34 -7.01
C LEU A 32 5.89 -16.77 -6.94
N GLY A 33 5.37 -17.60 -6.03
CA GLY A 33 5.81 -18.98 -5.84
C GLY A 33 7.32 -19.07 -5.68
N ALA A 34 7.97 -19.89 -6.49
CA ALA A 34 9.42 -20.09 -6.46
C ALA A 34 10.24 -18.82 -6.79
N ARG A 35 9.63 -17.77 -7.39
CA ARG A 35 10.31 -16.51 -7.70
C ARG A 35 10.39 -15.56 -6.52
N LEU A 36 9.76 -15.88 -5.38
CA LEU A 36 9.70 -15.02 -4.21
C LEU A 36 11.10 -14.58 -3.72
N PRO A 37 12.10 -15.45 -3.56
CA PRO A 37 13.43 -15.02 -3.10
C PRO A 37 14.08 -14.02 -4.07
N ALA A 38 14.03 -14.31 -5.37
CA ALA A 38 14.58 -13.42 -6.39
C ALA A 38 13.86 -12.05 -6.44
N PHE A 39 12.56 -12.02 -6.17
CA PHE A 39 11.80 -10.78 -6.06
C PHE A 39 12.25 -9.93 -4.87
N VAL A 40 12.43 -10.54 -3.69
CA VAL A 40 12.86 -9.83 -2.48
C VAL A 40 14.24 -9.18 -2.68
N GLU A 41 15.20 -9.93 -3.23
CA GLU A 41 16.54 -9.41 -3.54
C GLU A 41 16.49 -8.25 -4.55
N ALA A 42 15.75 -8.43 -5.65
CA ALA A 42 15.62 -7.38 -6.67
C ALA A 42 14.94 -6.12 -6.12
N ALA A 43 13.93 -6.26 -5.26
CA ALA A 43 13.26 -5.13 -4.62
C ALA A 43 14.19 -4.37 -3.68
N GLY A 44 15.01 -5.08 -2.90
CA GLY A 44 16.03 -4.47 -2.03
C GLY A 44 17.09 -3.71 -2.81
N ALA A 45 17.64 -4.33 -3.87
CA ALA A 45 18.64 -3.71 -4.72
C ALA A 45 18.11 -2.44 -5.43
N ALA A 46 16.93 -2.53 -6.04
CA ALA A 46 16.29 -1.38 -6.68
C ALA A 46 16.00 -0.25 -5.68
N ARG A 47 15.69 -0.59 -4.42
CA ARG A 47 15.46 0.40 -3.38
C ARG A 47 16.73 1.13 -3.00
N LEU A 48 17.83 0.41 -2.79
CA LEU A 48 19.14 0.97 -2.44
C LEU A 48 19.68 1.87 -3.56
N ASP A 49 19.46 1.48 -4.81
CA ASP A 49 19.77 2.31 -5.97
C ASP A 49 18.99 3.64 -5.94
N ALA A 50 17.69 3.57 -5.65
CA ALA A 50 16.83 4.76 -5.57
C ALA A 50 17.04 5.61 -4.30
N ALA A 51 17.43 5.01 -3.16
CA ALA A 51 17.83 5.73 -1.95
C ALA A 51 18.93 4.97 -1.20
N PRO A 52 20.20 5.41 -1.33
CA PRO A 52 21.35 4.74 -0.71
C PRO A 52 21.31 4.70 0.82
N SER A 53 20.54 5.58 1.47
CA SER A 53 20.36 5.56 2.93
C SER A 53 19.56 4.36 3.43
N GLY A 54 18.90 3.63 2.52
CA GLY A 54 17.98 2.56 2.85
C GLY A 54 16.67 3.01 3.50
N ARG A 55 16.49 4.32 3.73
CA ARG A 55 15.29 4.88 4.36
C ARG A 55 14.31 5.36 3.31
N GLY A 56 13.04 5.04 3.49
CA GLY A 56 11.95 5.53 2.63
C GLY A 56 10.77 6.03 3.42
N GLU A 57 9.96 6.86 2.76
CA GLU A 57 8.65 7.25 3.25
C GLU A 57 7.61 6.74 2.25
N ARG A 58 6.57 6.06 2.76
CA ARG A 58 5.36 5.79 2.01
C ARG A 58 4.35 6.87 2.34
N VAL A 59 3.92 7.60 1.32
CA VAL A 59 2.79 8.52 1.39
C VAL A 59 1.57 7.81 0.81
N THR A 60 0.52 7.66 1.62
CA THR A 60 -0.77 7.13 1.20
C THR A 60 -1.79 8.26 1.23
N THR A 61 -2.47 8.50 0.12
CA THR A 61 -3.48 9.57 0.00
C THR A 61 -4.86 8.95 -0.15
N PRO A 62 -5.52 8.50 0.93
CA PRO A 62 -6.86 7.94 0.81
C PRO A 62 -7.88 9.01 0.41
N GLU A 63 -8.72 8.65 -0.55
CA GLU A 63 -9.94 9.36 -0.87
C GLU A 63 -11.10 8.72 -0.12
N VAL A 64 -11.80 9.52 0.69
CA VAL A 64 -12.90 9.05 1.53
C VAL A 64 -14.17 9.66 1.01
N ILE A 65 -15.15 8.82 0.70
CA ILE A 65 -16.50 9.23 0.27
C ILE A 65 -17.47 8.89 1.40
N LEU A 66 -18.16 9.91 1.89
CA LEU A 66 -19.21 9.78 2.89
C LEU A 66 -20.59 9.84 2.21
N ALA A 67 -21.30 8.72 2.29
CA ALA A 67 -22.68 8.58 1.84
C ALA A 67 -23.60 8.32 3.04
N ARG A 68 -24.78 8.94 3.03
CA ARG A 68 -25.82 8.68 4.04
C ARG A 68 -26.84 7.70 3.47
N ARG A 69 -27.26 6.73 4.29
CA ARG A 69 -28.38 5.85 3.94
C ARG A 69 -29.66 6.69 3.79
N PRO A 70 -30.46 6.51 2.73
CA PRO A 70 -31.76 7.15 2.61
C PRO A 70 -32.66 6.75 3.78
N ALA A 71 -33.51 7.66 4.27
CA ALA A 71 -34.55 7.31 5.23
C ALA A 71 -35.46 6.22 4.63
N PRO A 72 -35.96 5.26 5.42
CA PRO A 72 -36.92 4.30 4.92
C PRO A 72 -38.13 5.06 4.36
N SER A 73 -38.52 4.75 3.12
CA SER A 73 -39.76 5.24 2.54
C SER A 73 -40.90 4.73 3.40
N ARG A 74 -41.58 5.63 4.11
CA ARG A 74 -42.76 5.31 4.90
C ARG A 74 -43.91 5.08 3.92
N THR A 75 -44.02 3.86 3.40
CA THR A 75 -45.20 3.43 2.63
C THR A 75 -46.36 3.32 3.63
N ALA A 76 -47.31 4.24 3.51
CA ALA A 76 -48.59 4.23 4.23
C ALA A 76 -49.55 3.24 3.57
#